data_AF-A0A1H1HI92-F1
#
_entry.id   AF-A0A1H1HI92-F1
#
_cell.length_a   1.000
_cell.length_b   1.000
_cell.length_c   1.000
_cell.angle_alpha   90.00
_cell.angle_beta   90.00
_cell.angle_gamma   90.00
#
_symmetry.space_group_name_H-M   'P 1'
#
loop_
_entity.id
_entity.type
_entity.pdbx_description
1 polymer ?
#
loop_
_entity_poly.entity_id
_entity_poly.type
_entity_poly.pdbx_seq_one_letter_code
_entity_poly.pdbx_strand_id
1 'polypeptide(L)'
;MDLMNAYLSRTLVASVATVAAATAAVAPAAAAPGRVGTGPLTYAASALPGWSVKAPAPDGTVLAVAKLPGKNWASMVEIGPTGVAGRSASDVARAIAESAPTASGYEGHGARVVGLQVTPTTISGVPAARAVATVQVDGAPVAGDRYRVVVVDTKPQTYFVTAVPAEAPDRTAQAGAAEASLVAAR
;
A
#
# COMPACT_ATOMS: atom_id res chain seq x y z
N MET A 1 -57.70 62.00 9.42
CA MET A 1 -56.67 61.35 10.25
C MET A 1 -55.42 61.25 9.41
N ASP A 2 -54.36 61.90 9.90
CA ASP A 2 -52.92 61.82 9.62
C ASP A 2 -52.42 61.38 8.23
N LEU A 3 -51.73 62.24 7.46
CA LEU A 3 -50.34 62.74 7.59
C LEU A 3 -49.26 61.74 7.14
N MET A 4 -48.34 62.31 6.34
CA MET A 4 -46.91 62.00 6.18
C MET A 4 -46.51 60.84 5.24
N ASN A 5 -45.88 61.09 4.08
CA ASN A 5 -44.57 61.69 3.78
C ASN A 5 -43.41 60.68 3.79
N ALA A 6 -42.61 60.75 2.72
CA ALA A 6 -41.20 60.40 2.58
C ALA A 6 -40.77 58.95 2.22
N TYR A 7 -40.24 58.86 0.98
CA TYR A 7 -38.90 58.40 0.59
C TYR A 7 -38.31 57.14 1.24
N LEU A 8 -37.92 56.16 0.42
CA LEU A 8 -36.50 55.77 0.23
C LEU A 8 -36.33 54.57 -0.72
N SER A 9 -35.53 54.81 -1.75
CA SER A 9 -34.96 53.84 -2.67
C SER A 9 -34.14 52.76 -1.95
N ARG A 10 -34.24 51.49 -2.39
CA ARG A 10 -33.16 50.51 -2.24
C ARG A 10 -33.07 49.61 -3.47
N THR A 11 -32.07 49.91 -4.27
CA THR A 11 -31.43 49.06 -5.28
C THR A 11 -31.01 47.73 -4.67
N LEU A 12 -31.43 46.61 -5.26
CA LEU A 12 -30.78 45.32 -5.03
C LEU A 12 -29.91 45.02 -6.24
N VAL A 13 -28.60 45.14 -6.04
CA VAL A 13 -27.56 44.67 -6.94
C VAL A 13 -27.59 43.14 -6.90
N ALA A 14 -27.79 42.50 -8.05
CA ALA A 14 -27.64 41.06 -8.19
C ALA A 14 -26.15 40.72 -8.22
N SER A 15 -25.64 40.14 -7.12
CA SER A 15 -24.29 39.61 -7.06
C SER A 15 -24.22 38.32 -7.88
N VAL A 16 -23.45 38.33 -8.96
CA VAL A 16 -23.10 37.14 -9.75
C VAL A 16 -22.18 36.27 -8.90
N ALA A 17 -22.66 35.11 -8.45
CA ALA A 17 -21.81 34.11 -7.82
C ALA A 17 -21.00 33.38 -8.91
N THR A 18 -19.72 33.69 -9.02
CA THR A 18 -18.75 32.84 -9.72
C THR A 18 -18.66 31.49 -9.00
N VAL A 19 -19.15 30.43 -9.63
CA VAL A 19 -18.89 29.06 -9.16
C VAL A 19 -17.42 28.75 -9.45
N ALA A 20 -16.57 28.91 -8.44
CA ALA A 20 -15.24 28.33 -8.47
C ALA A 20 -15.41 26.81 -8.50
N ALA A 21 -15.02 26.18 -9.60
CA ALA A 21 -14.88 24.73 -9.67
C ALA A 21 -13.79 24.33 -8.67
N ALA A 22 -14.21 23.89 -7.49
CA ALA A 22 -13.32 23.27 -6.53
C ALA A 22 -12.87 21.94 -7.13
N THR A 23 -11.64 21.91 -7.66
CA THR A 23 -10.89 20.66 -7.80
C THR A 23 -10.80 20.05 -6.40
N ALA A 24 -11.66 19.07 -6.12
CA ALA A 24 -11.58 18.27 -4.92
C ALA A 24 -10.22 17.57 -4.95
N ALA A 25 -9.24 18.12 -4.22
CA ALA A 25 -8.06 17.39 -3.85
C ALA A 25 -8.56 16.17 -3.06
N VAL A 26 -8.38 14.99 -3.66
CA VAL A 26 -8.64 13.71 -2.97
C VAL A 26 -7.69 13.71 -1.78
N ALA A 27 -8.23 13.93 -0.58
CA ALA A 27 -7.46 13.82 0.64
C ALA A 27 -6.86 12.39 0.67
N PRO A 28 -5.57 12.22 1.02
CA PRO A 28 -5.05 10.89 1.27
C PRO A 28 -5.97 10.25 2.32
N ALA A 29 -6.40 9.02 2.08
CA ALA A 29 -7.11 8.26 3.09
C ALA A 29 -6.14 8.14 4.28
N ALA A 30 -6.30 9.02 5.28
CA ALA A 30 -5.63 8.83 6.56
C ALA A 30 -5.98 7.41 6.99
N ALA A 31 -4.97 6.57 7.22
CA ALA A 31 -5.21 5.19 7.59
C ALA A 31 -6.23 5.19 8.73
N ALA A 32 -7.41 4.59 8.48
CA ALA A 32 -8.47 4.56 9.46
C ALA A 32 -7.90 4.05 10.81
N PRO A 33 -8.40 4.51 11.97
CA PRO A 33 -7.88 4.06 13.26
C PRO A 33 -7.71 2.54 13.31
N GLY A 34 -6.50 2.06 13.64
CA GLY A 34 -6.17 0.63 13.64
C GLY A 34 -5.75 0.03 12.30
N ARG A 35 -5.47 0.85 11.28
CA ARG A 35 -4.94 0.40 9.98
C ARG A 35 -3.56 0.98 9.71
N VAL A 36 -2.78 0.25 8.92
CA VAL A 36 -1.48 0.65 8.39
C VAL A 36 -1.59 0.73 6.88
N GLY A 37 -1.04 1.78 6.26
CA GLY A 37 -1.00 1.85 4.82
C GLY A 37 -0.54 3.18 4.27
N THR A 38 -0.71 3.33 2.96
CA THR A 38 -0.27 4.49 2.19
C THR A 38 -1.29 4.82 1.12
N GLY A 39 -1.68 6.10 1.07
CA GLY A 39 -2.72 6.59 0.17
C GLY A 39 -3.96 5.70 0.17
N PRO A 40 -4.37 5.16 -0.99
CA PRO A 40 -5.62 4.40 -1.12
C PRO A 40 -5.55 2.95 -0.62
N LEU A 41 -4.38 2.42 -0.22
CA LEU A 41 -4.23 1.01 0.16
C LEU A 41 -3.84 0.89 1.64
N THR A 42 -4.55 0.05 2.38
CA THR A 42 -4.28 -0.19 3.81
C THR A 42 -4.53 -1.65 4.20
N TYR A 43 -3.93 -2.11 5.30
CA TYR A 43 -4.22 -3.39 5.98
C TYR A 43 -4.47 -3.16 7.48
N ALA A 44 -5.02 -4.16 8.18
CA ALA A 44 -5.30 -4.06 9.62
C ALA A 44 -4.01 -4.16 10.45
N ALA A 45 -3.77 -3.19 11.35
CA ALA A 45 -2.59 -3.21 12.22
C ALA A 45 -2.56 -4.44 13.13
N SER A 46 -3.73 -4.92 13.54
CA SER A 46 -3.90 -6.11 14.37
C SER A 46 -3.45 -7.41 13.71
N ALA A 47 -3.23 -7.43 12.39
CA ALA A 47 -2.73 -8.60 11.68
C ALA A 47 -1.24 -8.88 11.94
N LEU A 48 -0.48 -7.88 12.41
CA LEU A 48 0.97 -7.97 12.62
C LEU A 48 1.37 -7.76 14.10
N PRO A 49 0.84 -8.54 15.05
CA PRO A 49 1.18 -8.37 16.46
C PRO A 49 2.67 -8.65 16.69
N GLY A 50 3.35 -7.74 17.39
CA GLY A 50 4.78 -7.84 17.68
C GLY A 50 5.72 -7.40 16.55
N TRP A 51 5.19 -6.91 15.42
CA TRP A 51 6.01 -6.32 14.36
C TRP A 51 6.34 -4.86 14.66
N SER A 52 7.53 -4.43 14.25
CA SER A 52 7.92 -3.02 14.30
C SER A 52 7.49 -2.34 13.00
N VAL A 53 6.48 -1.46 13.08
CA VAL A 53 6.03 -0.64 11.96
C VAL A 53 6.82 0.66 11.96
N LYS A 54 7.53 0.93 10.87
CA LYS A 54 8.28 2.16 10.67
C LYS A 54 7.36 3.28 10.19
N ALA A 55 7.72 4.52 10.50
CA ALA A 55 7.07 5.69 9.91
C ALA A 55 7.20 5.66 8.38
N PRO A 56 6.24 6.25 7.64
CA PRO A 56 6.34 6.36 6.19
C PRO A 56 7.64 7.03 5.75
N ALA A 57 8.31 6.45 4.75
CA ALA A 57 9.43 7.06 4.07
C ALA A 57 8.96 8.23 3.17
N PRO A 58 9.88 9.11 2.70
CA PRO A 58 9.50 10.28 1.89
C PRO A 58 8.78 9.94 0.58
N ASP A 59 8.98 8.73 0.05
CA ASP A 59 8.28 8.19 -1.12
C ASP A 59 6.88 7.64 -0.81
N GLY A 60 6.47 7.68 0.46
CA GLY A 60 5.19 7.16 0.94
C GLY A 60 5.20 5.66 1.27
N THR A 61 6.35 5.00 1.21
CA THR A 61 6.46 3.57 1.55
C THR A 61 6.39 3.36 3.06
N VAL A 62 5.61 2.38 3.51
CA VAL A 62 5.51 1.96 4.91
C VAL A 62 6.04 0.53 5.05
N LEU A 63 6.88 0.33 6.05
CA LEU A 63 7.58 -0.94 6.29
C LEU A 63 7.26 -1.49 7.68
N ALA A 64 6.82 -2.73 7.77
CA ALA A 64 6.74 -3.48 9.01
C ALA A 64 7.75 -4.63 9.01
N VAL A 65 8.49 -4.80 10.11
CA VAL A 65 9.58 -5.77 10.20
C VAL A 65 9.48 -6.59 11.49
N ALA A 66 9.74 -7.89 11.40
CA ALA A 66 9.92 -8.79 12.54
C ALA A 66 11.24 -9.56 12.42
N LYS A 67 12.20 -9.27 13.32
CA LYS A 67 13.53 -9.92 13.32
C LYS A 67 13.45 -11.39 13.72
N LEU A 68 14.16 -12.27 13.04
CA LEU A 68 14.27 -13.68 13.45
C LEU A 68 15.14 -13.78 14.71
N PRO A 69 14.72 -14.52 15.75
CA PRO A 69 15.52 -14.71 16.95
C PRO A 69 16.88 -15.34 16.61
N GLY A 70 17.96 -14.75 17.12
CA GLY A 70 19.32 -15.27 16.94
C GLY A 70 19.87 -15.23 15.51
N LYS A 71 19.18 -14.60 14.55
CA LYS A 71 19.61 -14.49 13.15
C LYS A 71 19.62 -13.03 12.71
N ASN A 72 20.62 -12.64 11.90
CA ASN A 72 20.59 -11.36 11.21
C ASN A 72 19.71 -11.44 9.96
N TRP A 73 18.43 -11.74 10.16
CA TRP A 73 17.42 -11.86 9.10
C TRP A 73 16.06 -11.41 9.66
N ALA A 74 15.15 -10.98 8.80
CA ALA A 74 13.83 -10.51 9.22
C ALA A 74 12.73 -10.91 8.25
N SER A 75 11.53 -11.01 8.78
CA SER A 75 10.30 -11.00 7.99
C SER A 75 9.89 -9.56 7.74
N MET A 76 9.28 -9.33 6.58
CA MET A 76 8.94 -7.99 6.10
C MET A 76 7.52 -7.96 5.50
N VAL A 77 6.82 -6.86 5.78
CA VAL A 77 5.65 -6.40 5.06
C VAL A 77 5.91 -4.97 4.61
N GLU A 78 5.74 -4.70 3.34
CA GLU A 78 5.92 -3.38 2.74
C GLU A 78 4.67 -2.98 1.97
N ILE A 79 4.32 -1.70 2.02
CA ILE A 79 3.19 -1.15 1.27
C ILE A 79 3.56 0.23 0.77
N GLY A 80 3.32 0.49 -0.51
CA GLY A 80 3.86 1.68 -1.19
C GLY A 80 3.05 2.07 -2.42
N PRO A 81 3.20 3.32 -2.91
CA PRO A 81 2.86 3.65 -4.29
C PRO A 81 3.85 2.96 -5.24
N THR A 82 3.39 2.47 -6.40
CA THR A 82 4.30 1.83 -7.37
C THR A 82 5.23 2.82 -8.06
N GLY A 83 4.85 4.11 -8.12
CA GLY A 83 5.58 5.15 -8.85
C GLY A 83 5.53 4.99 -10.38
N VAL A 84 4.82 3.99 -10.89
CA VAL A 84 4.74 3.68 -12.32
C VAL A 84 3.32 3.90 -12.83
N ALA A 85 3.17 4.73 -13.85
CA ALA A 85 1.87 5.02 -14.47
C ALA A 85 1.64 4.18 -15.73
N GLY A 86 0.37 3.81 -15.98
CA GLY A 86 -0.06 3.23 -17.26
C GLY A 86 0.32 1.76 -17.49
N ARG A 87 0.94 1.08 -16.52
CA ARG A 87 1.22 -0.37 -16.59
C ARG A 87 0.14 -1.18 -15.90
N SER A 88 -0.13 -2.38 -16.41
CA SER A 88 -1.09 -3.29 -15.79
C SER A 88 -0.60 -3.75 -14.42
N ALA A 89 -1.51 -3.99 -13.47
CA ALA A 89 -1.15 -4.56 -12.17
C ALA A 89 -0.34 -5.86 -12.30
N SER A 90 -0.63 -6.69 -13.31
CA SER A 90 0.08 -7.97 -13.52
C SER A 90 1.53 -7.77 -13.93
N ASP A 91 1.81 -6.82 -14.83
CA ASP A 91 3.18 -6.53 -15.26
C ASP A 91 4.00 -5.93 -14.13
N VAL A 92 3.39 -5.05 -13.33
CA VAL A 92 4.06 -4.43 -12.19
C VAL A 92 4.29 -5.46 -11.07
N ALA A 93 3.32 -6.32 -10.76
CA ALA A 93 3.48 -7.38 -9.76
C ALA A 93 4.59 -8.36 -10.15
N ARG A 94 4.67 -8.72 -11.44
CA ARG A 94 5.77 -9.53 -11.98
C ARG A 94 7.11 -8.84 -11.83
N ALA A 95 7.21 -7.58 -12.26
CA ALA A 95 8.47 -6.83 -12.20
C ALA A 95 8.99 -6.67 -10.76
N ILE A 96 8.10 -6.36 -9.81
CA ILE A 96 8.46 -6.30 -8.38
C ILE A 96 9.00 -7.65 -7.92
N ALA A 97 8.28 -8.75 -8.18
CA ALA A 97 8.72 -10.09 -7.78
C ALA A 97 10.06 -10.49 -8.40
N GLU A 98 10.27 -10.22 -9.69
CA GLU A 98 11.53 -10.50 -10.39
C GLU A 98 12.70 -9.65 -9.87
N SER A 99 12.44 -8.44 -9.38
CA SER A 99 13.46 -7.58 -8.77
C SER A 99 13.81 -7.94 -7.33
N ALA A 100 13.04 -8.82 -6.66
CA ALA A 100 13.25 -9.14 -5.25
C ALA A 100 14.70 -9.49 -4.88
N PRO A 101 15.48 -10.27 -5.67
CA PRO A 101 16.88 -10.59 -5.35
C PRO A 101 17.83 -9.39 -5.28
N THR A 102 17.45 -8.24 -5.86
CA THR A 102 18.27 -7.02 -5.82
C THR A 102 17.98 -6.15 -4.60
N ALA A 103 17.05 -6.56 -3.73
CA ALA A 103 16.75 -5.83 -2.51
C ALA A 103 17.91 -5.96 -1.49
N SER A 104 18.13 -4.91 -0.71
CA SER A 104 19.25 -4.82 0.25
C SER A 104 19.28 -5.94 1.29
N GLY A 105 18.12 -6.54 1.59
CA GLY A 105 18.03 -7.71 2.48
C GLY A 105 18.73 -8.97 1.93
N TYR A 106 19.01 -9.02 0.64
CA TYR A 106 19.67 -10.15 -0.03
C TYR A 106 21.08 -9.83 -0.52
N GLU A 107 21.60 -8.63 -0.29
CA GLU A 107 22.94 -8.23 -0.72
C GLU A 107 24.01 -9.18 -0.16
N GLY A 108 24.95 -9.59 -1.03
CA GLY A 108 26.00 -10.53 -0.67
C GLY A 108 25.56 -12.01 -0.59
N HIS A 109 24.28 -12.30 -0.86
CA HIS A 109 23.74 -13.65 -0.89
C HIS A 109 23.33 -14.08 -2.31
N GLY A 110 23.38 -15.39 -2.58
CA GLY A 110 22.95 -15.98 -3.86
C GLY A 110 21.44 -16.06 -3.96
N ALA A 111 20.75 -14.92 -4.03
CA ALA A 111 19.30 -14.86 -4.08
C ALA A 111 18.75 -15.05 -5.51
N ARG A 112 17.66 -15.81 -5.66
CA ARG A 112 16.94 -16.01 -6.92
C ARG A 112 15.46 -16.27 -6.71
N VAL A 113 14.65 -15.85 -7.68
CA VAL A 113 13.21 -16.11 -7.69
C VAL A 113 12.93 -17.48 -8.28
N VAL A 114 12.09 -18.27 -7.61
CA VAL A 114 11.67 -19.61 -8.03
C VAL A 114 10.15 -19.74 -7.94
N GLY A 115 9.56 -20.38 -8.95
CA GLY A 115 8.13 -20.70 -8.96
C GLY A 115 7.22 -19.49 -9.03
N LEU A 116 7.63 -18.42 -9.70
CA LEU A 116 6.82 -17.21 -9.87
C LEU A 116 5.53 -17.52 -10.61
N GLN A 117 4.40 -17.21 -9.97
CA GLN A 117 3.07 -17.26 -10.56
C GLN A 117 2.40 -15.91 -10.37
N VAL A 118 1.74 -15.40 -11.42
CA VAL A 118 0.99 -14.15 -11.38
C VAL A 118 -0.46 -14.43 -11.76
N THR A 119 -1.39 -14.04 -10.91
CA THR A 119 -2.83 -14.27 -11.08
C THR A 119 -3.62 -12.98 -10.90
N PRO A 120 -4.56 -12.65 -11.81
CA PRO A 120 -5.51 -11.56 -11.59
C PRO A 120 -6.34 -11.78 -10.32
N THR A 121 -6.73 -10.69 -9.65
CA THR A 121 -7.58 -10.70 -8.46
C THR A 121 -8.29 -9.35 -8.31
N THR A 122 -8.97 -9.14 -7.19
CA THR A 122 -9.56 -7.85 -6.80
C THR A 122 -9.34 -7.57 -5.32
N ILE A 123 -9.09 -6.31 -4.96
CA ILE A 123 -9.06 -5.83 -3.58
C ILE A 123 -10.15 -4.78 -3.43
N SER A 124 -11.13 -5.00 -2.54
CA SER A 124 -12.28 -4.09 -2.36
C SER A 124 -13.01 -3.74 -3.67
N GLY A 125 -13.05 -4.68 -4.63
CA GLY A 125 -13.63 -4.44 -5.96
C GLY A 125 -12.79 -3.58 -6.90
N VAL A 126 -11.56 -3.22 -6.53
CA VAL A 126 -10.55 -2.61 -7.40
C VAL A 126 -9.75 -3.71 -8.10
N PRO A 127 -9.55 -3.65 -9.43
CA PRO A 127 -8.70 -4.59 -10.14
C PRO A 127 -7.29 -4.67 -9.53
N ALA A 128 -6.76 -5.89 -9.46
CA ALA A 128 -5.47 -6.15 -8.88
C ALA A 128 -4.81 -7.37 -9.51
N ALA A 129 -3.53 -7.57 -9.23
CA ALA A 129 -2.81 -8.80 -9.53
C ALA A 129 -2.02 -9.26 -8.31
N ARG A 130 -1.94 -10.57 -8.15
CA ARG A 130 -1.16 -11.22 -7.10
C ARG A 130 -0.02 -12.00 -7.74
N ALA A 131 1.20 -11.72 -7.33
CA ALA A 131 2.37 -12.55 -7.62
C ALA A 131 2.75 -13.37 -6.38
N VAL A 132 3.03 -14.66 -6.56
CA VAL A 132 3.52 -15.55 -5.52
C VAL A 132 4.79 -16.22 -6.03
N ALA A 133 5.84 -16.22 -5.21
CA ALA A 133 7.10 -16.88 -5.50
C ALA A 133 7.81 -17.32 -4.22
N THR A 134 8.91 -18.05 -4.38
CA THR A 134 9.93 -18.20 -3.35
C THR A 134 11.19 -17.46 -3.79
N VAL A 135 11.76 -16.64 -2.91
CA VAL A 135 13.13 -16.15 -3.09
C VAL A 135 14.05 -17.14 -2.38
N GLN A 136 14.68 -18.04 -3.14
CA GLN A 136 15.69 -18.94 -2.60
C GLN A 136 16.98 -18.16 -2.36
N VAL A 137 17.66 -18.42 -1.24
CA VAL A 137 18.83 -17.65 -0.84
C VAL A 137 19.97 -18.59 -0.45
N ASP A 138 21.07 -18.52 -1.20
CA ASP A 138 22.30 -19.24 -0.87
C ASP A 138 23.25 -18.36 -0.02
N GLY A 139 23.88 -18.94 1.00
CA GLY A 139 24.82 -18.23 1.88
C GLY A 139 24.17 -17.35 2.94
N ALA A 140 22.87 -17.51 3.21
CA ALA A 140 22.12 -16.80 4.23
C ALA A 140 21.74 -17.71 5.42
N PRO A 141 21.37 -17.13 6.58
CA PRO A 141 20.87 -17.90 7.73
C PRO A 141 19.46 -18.49 7.54
N VAL A 142 18.87 -18.36 6.36
CA VAL A 142 17.57 -18.92 5.95
C VAL A 142 17.72 -19.58 4.59
N ALA A 143 16.91 -20.60 4.30
CA ALA A 143 16.91 -21.25 2.98
C ALA A 143 16.22 -20.42 1.90
N GLY A 144 15.32 -19.52 2.31
CA GLY A 144 14.60 -18.62 1.42
C GLY A 144 13.34 -18.05 2.03
N ASP A 145 12.78 -17.07 1.33
CA ASP A 145 11.58 -16.35 1.73
C ASP A 145 10.39 -16.74 0.85
N ARG A 146 9.25 -16.96 1.49
CA ARG A 146 7.94 -16.91 0.83
C ARG A 146 7.70 -15.46 0.45
N TYR A 147 7.59 -15.20 -0.84
CA TYR A 147 7.47 -13.85 -1.38
C TYR A 147 6.10 -13.68 -2.04
N ARG A 148 5.38 -12.64 -1.65
CA ARG A 148 4.09 -12.30 -2.27
C ARG A 148 4.02 -10.82 -2.57
N VAL A 149 3.46 -10.51 -3.73
CA VAL A 149 3.18 -9.15 -4.18
C VAL A 149 1.70 -9.06 -4.51
N VAL A 150 1.03 -8.01 -4.06
CA VAL A 150 -0.29 -7.60 -4.54
C VAL A 150 -0.14 -6.20 -5.10
N VAL A 151 -0.45 -6.01 -6.38
CA VAL A 151 -0.53 -4.68 -7.00
C VAL A 151 -1.99 -4.37 -7.27
N VAL A 152 -2.43 -3.18 -6.88
CA VAL A 152 -3.83 -2.75 -6.96
C VAL A 152 -3.90 -1.49 -7.83
N ASP A 153 -4.82 -1.49 -8.79
CA ASP A 153 -5.05 -0.38 -9.74
C ASP A 153 -5.80 0.80 -9.10
N THR A 154 -5.30 1.26 -7.97
CA THR A 154 -5.70 2.51 -7.31
C THR A 154 -5.14 3.74 -8.03
N LYS A 155 -5.52 4.96 -7.61
CA LYS A 155 -4.92 6.21 -8.12
C LYS A 155 -4.24 7.02 -7.01
N PRO A 156 -2.90 7.06 -6.93
CA PRO A 156 -1.92 6.34 -7.77
C PRO A 156 -1.95 4.82 -7.53
N GLN A 157 -1.37 4.03 -8.45
CA GLN A 157 -1.29 2.56 -8.32
C GLN A 157 -0.44 2.21 -7.09
N THR A 158 -0.87 1.21 -6.33
CA THR A 158 -0.25 0.83 -5.05
C THR A 158 0.14 -0.64 -5.05
N TYR A 159 1.08 -1.00 -4.18
CA TYR A 159 1.49 -2.37 -3.97
C TYR A 159 1.54 -2.72 -2.48
N PHE A 160 1.48 -4.02 -2.21
CA PHE A 160 1.72 -4.66 -0.93
C PHE A 160 2.66 -5.84 -1.17
N VAL A 161 3.76 -5.92 -0.43
CA VAL A 161 4.78 -6.96 -0.54
C VAL A 161 4.94 -7.65 0.82
N THR A 162 5.11 -8.96 0.80
CA THR A 162 5.56 -9.73 1.96
C THR A 162 6.78 -10.56 1.59
N ALA A 163 7.76 -10.61 2.48
CA ALA A 163 8.91 -11.50 2.41
C ALA A 163 9.06 -12.17 3.78
N VAL A 164 8.79 -13.48 3.86
CA VAL A 164 8.79 -14.21 5.13
C VAL A 164 9.63 -15.47 5.00
N PRO A 165 10.67 -15.66 5.83
CA PRO A 165 11.47 -16.88 5.82
C PRO A 165 10.63 -18.13 5.99
N ALA A 166 11.02 -19.20 5.30
CA ALA A 166 10.35 -20.49 5.39
C ALA A 166 10.24 -21.01 6.84
N GLU A 167 11.26 -20.68 7.65
CA GLU A 167 11.44 -21.04 9.06
C GLU A 167 10.54 -20.26 10.04
N ALA A 168 9.77 -19.28 9.57
CA ALA A 168 8.87 -18.46 10.39
C ALA A 168 7.38 -18.66 10.01
N PRO A 169 6.77 -19.81 10.35
CA PRO A 169 5.39 -20.13 9.97
C PRO A 169 4.34 -19.24 10.66
N ASP A 170 4.60 -18.83 11.90
CA ASP A 170 3.80 -17.85 12.66
C ASP A 170 3.70 -16.51 11.89
N ARG A 171 4.84 -16.04 11.38
CA ARG A 171 4.92 -14.80 10.60
C ARG A 171 4.30 -14.95 9.21
N THR A 172 4.34 -16.16 8.67
CA THR A 172 3.65 -16.48 7.41
C THR A 172 2.14 -16.31 7.59
N ALA A 173 1.58 -16.78 8.70
CA ALA A 173 0.17 -16.61 9.03
C ALA A 173 -0.19 -15.13 9.24
N GLN A 174 0.65 -14.38 9.96
CA GLN A 174 0.45 -12.94 10.18
C GLN A 174 0.51 -12.11 8.89
N ALA A 175 1.51 -12.35 8.04
CA ALA A 175 1.60 -11.72 6.72
C ALA A 175 0.38 -12.07 5.83
N GLY A 176 -0.09 -13.32 5.89
CA GLY A 176 -1.32 -13.74 5.22
C GLY A 176 -2.57 -13.03 5.75
N ALA A 177 -2.66 -12.80 7.07
CA ALA A 177 -3.75 -12.04 7.67
C ALA A 177 -3.70 -10.55 7.26
N ALA A 178 -2.50 -9.97 7.15
CA ALA A 178 -2.32 -8.61 6.66
C ALA A 178 -2.79 -8.49 5.21
N GLU A 179 -2.36 -9.39 4.34
CA GLU A 179 -2.80 -9.49 2.94
C GLU A 179 -4.34 -9.65 2.84
N ALA A 180 -4.92 -10.57 3.61
CA ALA A 180 -6.36 -10.82 3.61
C ALA A 180 -7.19 -9.63 4.11
N SER A 181 -6.58 -8.76 4.93
CA SER A 181 -7.23 -7.56 5.46
C SER A 181 -7.13 -6.36 4.53
N LEU A 182 -6.45 -6.46 3.38
CA LEU A 182 -6.25 -5.34 2.46
C LEU A 182 -7.57 -4.67 2.09
N VAL A 183 -7.58 -3.34 2.15
CA VAL A 183 -8.66 -2.49 1.66
C VAL A 183 -8.08 -1.44 0.74
N ALA A 184 -8.71 -1.29 -0.42
CA ALA A 184 -8.34 -0.32 -1.44
C ALA A 184 -9.48 0.68 -1.70
N ALA A 185 -9.12 1.96 -1.80
CA ALA A 185 -9.96 3.01 -2.36
C ALA A 185 -9.60 3.25 -3.84
N ARG A 186 -10.56 3.73 -4.64
CA ARG A 186 -10.33 4.04 -6.06
C ARG A 186 -9.58 5.35 -6.26
#